data_AF-A0A3D4ZIH6-F1
#
_entry.id   AF-A0A3D4ZIH6-F1
#
_cell.length_a   1.000
_cell.length_b   1.000
_cell.length_c   1.000
_cell.angle_alpha   90.00
_cell.angle_beta   90.00
_cell.angle_gamma   90.00
#
_symmetry.space_group_name_H-M   'P 1'
#
loop_
_entity.id
_entity.type
_entity.pdbx_description
1 polymer ?
#
loop_
_entity_poly.entity_id
_entity_poly.type
_entity_poly.pdbx_seq_one_letter_code
_entity_poly.pdbx_strand_id
1 'polypeptide(L)' 'MVKFTTNDRMAASFDGKLEQVPWTAECSQYTTVDGIRIPSRIHPQGDLVCFDGRDVEVMFF' A
#
# COMPACT_ATOMS: atom_id res chain seq x y z
N MET A 1 9.95 -10.90 5.26
CA MET A 1 8.98 -9.80 5.29
C MET A 1 8.66 -9.45 3.86
N VAL A 2 7.38 -9.38 3.47
CA VAL A 2 7.02 -9.05 2.08
C VAL A 2 6.92 -7.53 1.98
N LYS A 3 7.59 -6.97 0.97
CA LYS A 3 7.60 -5.55 0.64
C LYS A 3 7.36 -5.43 -0.85
N PHE A 4 6.60 -4.42 -1.25
CA PHE A 4 6.39 -4.10 -2.65
C PHE A 4 6.66 -2.62 -2.89
N THR A 5 6.96 -2.31 -4.15
CA THR A 5 7.19 -0.95 -4.64
C THR A 5 6.36 -0.80 -5.91
N THR A 6 5.56 0.26 -5.99
CA THR A 6 4.82 0.62 -7.20
C THR A 6 5.17 2.03 -7.63
N ASN A 7 4.99 2.30 -8.92
CA ASN A 7 5.28 3.58 -9.55
C ASN A 7 4.00 4.32 -9.93
N ASP A 8 2.88 4.07 -9.25
CA ASP A 8 1.54 4.55 -9.65
C ASP A 8 1.04 5.75 -8.83
N ARG A 9 1.74 6.12 -7.74
CA ARG A 9 1.36 7.26 -6.90
C ARG A 9 1.62 8.59 -7.60
N MET A 10 0.62 9.46 -7.57
CA MET A 10 0.76 10.88 -7.93
C MET A 10 0.97 11.72 -6.67
N ALA A 11 1.92 12.66 -6.70
CA ALA A 11 2.17 13.62 -5.61
C ALA A 11 2.30 15.03 -6.16
N ALA A 12 1.84 16.03 -5.39
CA ALA A 12 2.08 17.43 -5.70
C ALA A 12 3.50 17.82 -5.29
N SER A 13 4.29 18.32 -6.24
CA SER A 13 5.59 18.95 -6.00
C SER A 13 5.41 20.34 -5.35
N PHE A 14 6.50 20.92 -4.85
CA PHE A 14 6.49 22.26 -4.23
C PHE A 14 6.07 23.39 -5.19
N ASP A 15 6.22 23.19 -6.50
CA ASP A 15 5.76 24.11 -7.54
C ASP A 15 4.30 23.83 -7.99
N GLY A 16 3.60 22.91 -7.31
CA GLY A 16 2.20 22.59 -7.54
C GLY A 16 1.92 21.64 -8.71
N LYS A 17 2.94 21.07 -9.36
CA LYS A 17 2.76 20.08 -10.42
C LYS A 17 2.44 18.71 -9.84
N LEU A 18 1.69 17.91 -10.59
CA LEU A 18 1.46 16.51 -10.26
C LEU A 18 2.54 15.65 -10.91
N GLU A 19 3.28 14.92 -10.10
CA GLU A 19 4.35 14.03 -10.53
C GLU A 19 4.09 12.60 -10.06
N GLN A 20 4.42 11.64 -10.92
CA GLN A 20 4.38 10.24 -10.56
C GLN A 20 5.64 9.89 -9.76
N VAL A 21 5.46 9.41 -8.54
CA VAL A 21 6.56 9.09 -7.63
C VAL A 21 6.43 7.65 -7.13
N PRO A 22 7.54 6.89 -7.08
CA PRO A 22 7.52 5.56 -6.53
C PRO A 22 7.17 5.62 -5.03
N TRP A 23 6.43 4.64 -4.55
CA TRP A 23 6.25 4.42 -3.13
C TRP A 23 6.39 2.95 -2.79
N THR A 24 6.71 2.72 -1.52
CA THR A 24 7.04 1.41 -1.01
C THR A 24 6.22 1.13 0.23
N ALA A 25 5.75 -0.11 0.36
CA ALA A 25 5.03 -0.56 1.53
C ALA A 25 5.57 -1.88 2.05
N GLU A 26 5.61 -1.99 3.38
CA GLU A 26 5.88 -3.24 4.08
C GLU A 26 4.57 -3.86 4.56
N CYS A 27 4.39 -5.13 4.22
CA CYS A 27 3.19 -5.88 4.57
C CYS A 27 3.42 -6.69 5.85
N SER A 28 2.59 -6.46 6.86
CA SER A 28 2.64 -7.15 8.15
C SER A 28 1.26 -7.68 8.55
N GLN A 29 1.23 -8.55 9.57
CA GLN A 29 0.00 -9.17 10.12
C GLN A 29 -0.84 -9.87 9.05
N TYR A 30 -0.67 -11.18 8.86
CA TYR A 30 -1.37 -11.88 7.78
C TYR A 30 -2.55 -12.67 8.35
N THR A 31 -3.68 -12.62 7.65
CA THR A 31 -4.78 -13.56 7.82
C THR A 31 -4.82 -14.54 6.66
N THR A 32 -5.45 -15.70 6.85
CA THR A 32 -5.67 -16.68 5.80
C THR A 32 -7.14 -16.70 5.43
N VAL A 33 -7.43 -16.45 4.15
CA VAL A 33 -8.78 -16.56 3.57
C VAL A 33 -8.68 -17.54 2.41
N ASP A 34 -9.47 -18.61 2.45
CA ASP A 34 -9.50 -19.66 1.41
C ASP A 34 -8.11 -20.20 1.01
N GLY A 35 -7.21 -20.34 1.99
CA GLY A 35 -5.85 -20.84 1.79
C GLY A 35 -4.83 -19.80 1.31
N ILE A 36 -5.26 -18.56 1.06
CA ILE A 36 -4.40 -17.45 0.62
C ILE A 36 -4.02 -16.58 1.82
N ARG A 37 -2.73 -16.27 1.96
CA ARG A 37 -2.24 -15.34 2.98
C ARG A 37 -2.39 -13.89 2.51
N ILE A 38 -3.23 -13.14 3.20
CA ILE A 38 -3.53 -11.73 2.90
C ILE A 38 -2.97 -10.87 4.04
N PRO A 39 -2.17 -9.82 3.76
CA PRO A 39 -1.75 -8.88 4.78
C PRO A 39 -2.95 -8.05 5.25
N SER A 40 -3.22 -8.05 6.55
CA SER A 40 -4.21 -7.20 7.21
C SER A 40 -3.62 -5.85 7.65
N ARG A 41 -2.32 -5.62 7.48
CA ARG A 41 -1.67 -4.33 7.74
C ARG A 41 -0.61 -3.99 6.71
N ILE A 42 -0.66 -2.75 6.22
CA ILE A 42 0.31 -2.19 5.28
C ILE A 42 0.96 -0.96 5.91
N HIS A 43 2.28 -0.92 5.90
CA HIS A 43 3.10 0.16 6.42
C HIS A 43 3.80 0.86 5.25
N PRO A 44 3.24 1.96 4.73
CA PRO A 44 3.89 2.70 3.68
C PRO A 44 5.08 3.49 4.26
N GLN A 45 6.17 3.61 3.49
CA GLN A 45 7.29 4.46 3.87
C GLN A 45 6.97 5.95 3.57
N GLY A 46 7.18 6.83 4.56
CA GLY A 46 7.00 8.30 4.44
C GLY A 46 5.68 8.81 5.04
N ASP A 47 5.22 10.00 4.60
CA ASP A 47 4.05 10.74 5.12
C ASP A 47 2.68 10.13 4.75
N LEU A 48 2.64 8.84 4.47
CA LEU A 48 1.42 8.17 4.06
C LEU A 48 0.60 7.78 5.30
N VAL A 49 -0.69 8.15 5.28
CA VAL A 49 -1.67 7.73 6.28
C VAL A 49 -1.66 6.20 6.35
N CYS A 50 -1.52 5.65 7.56
CA CYS A 50 -1.54 4.21 7.77
C CYS A 50 -2.83 3.62 7.19
N PHE A 51 -2.68 2.60 6.34
CA PHE A 51 -3.80 1.85 5.82
C PHE A 51 -4.29 0.88 6.90
N ASP A 52 -5.42 1.21 7.52
CA ASP A 52 -6.16 0.37 8.44
C ASP A 52 -7.03 -0.57 7.61
N GLY A 53 -6.61 -1.82 7.45
CA GLY A 53 -7.26 -2.81 6.59
C GLY A 53 -8.65 -3.27 7.04
N ARG A 54 -9.39 -2.48 7.84
CA ARG A 54 -10.71 -2.83 8.36
C ARG A 54 -11.84 -2.81 7.33
N ASP A 55 -11.73 -2.02 6.26
CA ASP A 55 -12.74 -1.89 5.21
C ASP A 55 -12.14 -2.03 3.80
N VAL A 56 -11.55 -3.18 3.51
CA VAL A 56 -10.84 -3.43 2.24
C VAL A 56 -11.48 -4.60 1.50
N GLU A 57 -11.84 -4.36 0.24
CA GLU A 57 -12.26 -5.39 -0.69
C GLU A 57 -11.08 -5.78 -1.59
N VAL A 58 -10.67 -7.05 -1.54
CA VAL A 58 -9.63 -7.61 -2.41
C VAL A 58 -10.30 -8.33 -3.57
N MET A 59 -10.19 -7.79 -4.77
CA MET A 59 -10.71 -8.41 -6.00
C MET A 59 -9.59 -9.12 -6.75
N PHE A 60 -9.88 -10.33 -7.26
CA PHE A 60 -9.02 -11.06 -8.18
C PHE A 60 -9.66 -11.00 -9.58
N PHE A 61 -8.85 -10.70 -10.60
CA PHE A 61 -9.25 -10.69 -12.01
C PHE A 61 -8.66 -11.89 -12.75
#